data_AF-A0A1F3VPN7-F1
#
_entry.id   AF-A0A1F3VPN7-F1
#
_cell.length_a   1.000
_cell.length_b   1.000
_cell.length_c   1.000
_cell.angle_alpha   90.00
_cell.angle_beta   90.00
_cell.angle_gamma   90.00
#
_symmetry.space_group_name_H-M   'P 1'
#
loop_
_entity.id
_entity.type
_entity.pdbx_description
1 polymer ?
#
loop_
_entity_poly.entity_id
_entity_poly.type
_entity_poly.pdbx_seq_one_letter_code
_entity_poly.pdbx_strand_id
1 'polypeptide(L)'
;MTDEGKNIIIIPSVVIFEIGYLHEKKKIPISIADVEKIINSSVNYVEEKLSINIIKSAFEITDIPELHDKLIAGTARYLNLPLITNDHVILQSSFVECIK
;
A
#
# COMPACT_ATOMS: atom_id res chain seq x y z
N MET A 1 -9.50 13.35 -10.58
CA MET A 1 -8.66 12.77 -11.66
C MET A 1 -8.53 11.25 -11.52
N THR A 2 -8.33 10.72 -10.32
CA THR A 2 -8.45 9.28 -9.99
C THR A 2 -9.91 8.82 -9.82
N ASP A 3 -10.76 9.64 -9.19
CA ASP A 3 -12.18 9.31 -8.91
C ASP A 3 -13.11 9.29 -10.15
N GLU A 4 -12.60 9.64 -11.34
CA GLU A 4 -13.36 9.58 -12.60
C GLU A 4 -13.32 8.20 -13.28
N GLY A 5 -12.73 7.18 -12.64
CA GLY A 5 -12.58 5.86 -13.26
C GLY A 5 -11.44 5.73 -14.26
N LYS A 6 -10.51 6.69 -14.27
CA LYS A 6 -9.40 6.75 -15.22
C LYS A 6 -8.12 6.10 -14.70
N ASN A 7 -8.04 5.82 -13.41
CA ASN A 7 -6.86 5.26 -12.74
C ASN A 7 -7.29 4.20 -11.74
N ILE A 8 -6.49 3.13 -11.64
CA ILE A 8 -6.69 2.05 -10.67
C ILE A 8 -5.74 2.29 -9.50
N ILE A 9 -6.27 2.26 -8.28
CA ILE A 9 -5.52 2.30 -7.03
C ILE A 9 -5.37 0.87 -6.54
N ILE A 10 -4.12 0.46 -6.38
CA ILE A 10 -3.77 -0.83 -5.83
C ILE A 10 -3.51 -0.68 -4.34
N ILE A 11 -4.18 -1.50 -3.53
CA ILE A 11 -4.06 -1.52 -2.07
C ILE A 11 -3.29 -2.79 -1.70
N PRO A 12 -2.03 -2.70 -1.22
CA PRO A 12 -1.31 -3.87 -0.72
C PRO A 12 -2.04 -4.50 0.47
N SER A 13 -2.11 -5.83 0.57
CA SER A 13 -2.71 -6.49 1.75
C SER A 13 -2.08 -6.07 3.09
N VAL A 14 -0.81 -5.65 3.08
CA VAL A 14 -0.13 -5.13 4.28
C VAL A 14 -0.78 -3.83 4.79
N VAL A 15 -1.25 -2.96 3.90
CA VAL A 15 -2.01 -1.76 4.29
C VAL A 15 -3.35 -2.15 4.93
N ILE A 16 -4.03 -3.17 4.39
CA ILE A 16 -5.28 -3.67 4.96
C ILE A 16 -5.05 -4.25 6.37
N PHE A 17 -3.94 -4.96 6.57
CA PHE A 17 -3.51 -5.45 7.88
C PHE A 17 -3.26 -4.30 8.87
N GLU A 18 -2.55 -3.25 8.46
CA GLU A 18 -2.32 -2.08 9.31
C GLU A 18 -3.60 -1.34 9.67
N ILE A 19 -4.54 -1.21 8.72
CA ILE A 19 -5.88 -0.66 8.98
C ILE A 19 -6.58 -1.49 10.07
N GLY A 20 -6.59 -2.82 9.93
CA GLY A 20 -7.16 -3.73 10.93
C GLY A 20 -6.53 -3.54 12.31
N TYR A 21 -5.20 -3.51 12.38
CA TYR A 21 -4.46 -3.30 13.63
C TYR A 21 -4.80 -1.96 14.29
N LEU A 22 -4.80 -0.87 13.52
CA LEU A 22 -5.12 0.47 14.03
C LEU A 22 -6.59 0.57 14.48
N HIS A 23 -7.51 -0.09 13.77
CA HIS A 23 -8.91 -0.18 14.14
C HIS A 23 -9.11 -0.91 15.48
N GLU A 24 -8.47 -2.07 15.67
CA GLU A 24 -8.50 -2.81 16.95
C GLU A 24 -7.97 -1.97 18.11
N LYS A 25 -6.95 -1.13 17.85
CA LYS A 25 -6.41 -0.17 18.82
C LYS A 25 -7.26 1.09 18.99
N LYS A 26 -8.42 1.19 18.33
CA LYS A 26 -9.33 2.35 18.32
C LYS A 26 -8.63 3.65 17.90
N LYS A 27 -7.58 3.55 17.08
CA LYS A 27 -6.83 4.70 16.55
C LYS A 27 -7.49 5.29 15.31
N ILE A 28 -8.21 4.46 14.55
CA ILE A 28 -8.97 4.88 13.37
C ILE A 28 -10.37 4.25 13.37
N PRO A 29 -11.37 4.93 12.80
CA PRO A 29 -12.75 4.43 12.78
C PRO A 29 -12.99 3.38 11.69
N ILE A 30 -12.20 3.39 10.61
CA ILE A 30 -12.35 2.48 9.47
C ILE A 30 -11.92 1.06 9.83
N SER A 31 -12.75 0.07 9.51
CA SER A 31 -12.50 -1.35 9.76
C SER A 31 -12.09 -2.10 8.48
N ILE A 32 -11.65 -3.36 8.63
CA ILE A 32 -11.38 -4.24 7.47
C ILE A 32 -12.64 -4.44 6.62
N ALA A 33 -13.82 -4.57 7.26
CA ALA A 33 -15.09 -4.76 6.54
C ALA A 33 -15.45 -3.53 5.69
N ASP A 34 -15.10 -2.32 6.14
CA ASP A 34 -15.29 -1.10 5.36
C ASP A 34 -14.37 -1.09 4.13
N VAL A 35 -13.11 -1.50 4.29
CA VAL A 35 -12.15 -1.62 3.17
C VAL A 35 -12.61 -2.65 2.15
N GLU A 36 -13.04 -3.83 2.61
CA GLU A 36 -13.59 -4.88 1.74
C GLU A 36 -14.80 -4.37 0.95
N LYS A 37 -15.70 -3.62 1.61
CA LYS A 37 -16.83 -2.99 0.93
C LYS A 37 -16.38 -1.99 -0.13
N ILE A 38 -15.35 -1.17 0.12
CA ILE A 38 -14.81 -0.22 -0.86
C ILE A 38 -14.25 -0.96 -2.08
N ILE A 39 -13.45 -2.00 -1.86
CA ILE A 39 -12.86 -2.81 -2.95
C ILE A 39 -13.96 -3.48 -3.78
N ASN A 40 -14.97 -4.06 -3.13
CA ASN A 40 -16.05 -4.79 -3.83
C ASN A 40 -17.06 -3.87 -4.54
N SER A 41 -17.21 -2.62 -4.11
CA SER A 41 -18.19 -1.68 -4.66
C SER A 41 -17.60 -0.67 -5.65
N SER A 42 -16.27 -0.63 -5.79
CA SER A 42 -15.57 0.28 -6.69
C SER A 42 -14.89 -0.48 -7.82
N VAL A 43 -14.88 0.12 -9.01
CA VAL A 43 -14.09 -0.39 -10.14
C VAL A 43 -12.63 0.07 -10.11
N ASN A 44 -12.28 0.98 -9.18
CA ASN A 44 -10.98 1.65 -9.15
C ASN A 44 -10.05 1.16 -8.03
N TYR A 45 -10.51 0.28 -7.13
CA TYR A 45 -9.69 -0.22 -6.04
C TYR A 45 -9.50 -1.72 -6.17
N VAL A 46 -8.24 -2.16 -6.16
CA VAL A 46 -7.89 -3.57 -6.27
C VAL A 46 -6.90 -3.92 -5.17
N GLU A 47 -7.09 -5.05 -4.50
CA GLU A 47 -6.11 -5.58 -3.56
C GLU A 47 -4.95 -6.25 -4.31
N GLU A 48 -3.71 -5.93 -3.94
CA GLU A 48 -2.54 -6.75 -4.30
C GLU A 48 -2.16 -7.65 -3.13
N LYS A 49 -2.24 -8.96 -3.36
CA LYS A 49 -1.96 -9.98 -2.34
C LYS A 49 -0.47 -10.12 -2.09
N LEU A 50 -0.09 -10.23 -0.82
CA LEU A 50 1.30 -10.49 -0.46
C LEU A 50 1.78 -11.81 -1.10
N SER A 51 2.89 -11.74 -1.83
CA SER A 51 3.50 -12.88 -2.50
C SER A 51 4.99 -12.96 -2.18
N ILE A 52 5.61 -14.12 -2.43
CA ILE A 52 7.06 -14.30 -2.24
C ILE A 52 7.87 -13.29 -3.08
N ASN A 53 7.38 -12.90 -4.26
CA ASN A 53 8.07 -11.93 -5.10
C ASN A 53 8.03 -10.52 -4.51
N ILE A 54 6.89 -10.12 -3.93
CA ILE A 54 6.78 -8.86 -3.17
C ILE A 54 7.71 -8.87 -1.97
N ILE A 55 7.77 -9.99 -1.23
CA ILE A 55 8.69 -10.12 -0.08
C ILE A 55 10.14 -9.94 -0.55
N LYS A 56 10.56 -10.61 -1.63
CA LYS A 56 11.92 -10.45 -2.18
C LYS A 56 12.19 -9.00 -2.58
N SER A 57 11.27 -8.37 -3.31
CA SER A 57 11.36 -6.95 -3.71
C SER A 57 11.50 -6.03 -2.50
N ALA A 58 10.74 -6.27 -1.43
CA ALA A 58 10.82 -5.49 -0.19
C ALA A 58 12.19 -5.61 0.52
N PHE A 59 12.80 -6.79 0.48
CA PHE A 59 14.14 -7.01 1.08
C PHE A 59 15.29 -6.48 0.22
N GLU A 60 15.05 -6.12 -1.04
CA GLU A 60 16.03 -5.37 -1.85
C GLU A 60 16.11 -3.89 -1.45
N ILE A 61 15.07 -3.35 -0.80
CA ILE A 61 15.01 -1.94 -0.38
C ILE A 61 15.84 -1.76 0.89
N THR A 62 16.95 -1.04 0.78
CA THR A 62 17.91 -0.86 1.88
C THR A 62 17.77 0.47 2.63
N ASP A 63 17.03 1.43 2.07
CA ASP A 63 16.89 2.79 2.62
C ASP A 63 15.58 3.03 3.40
N ILE A 64 14.71 2.03 3.48
CA ILE A 64 13.50 2.02 4.34
C ILE A 64 13.72 1.06 5.52
N PRO A 65 13.74 1.55 6.78
CA PRO A 65 14.07 0.72 7.94
C PRO A 65 12.88 -0.13 8.42
N GLU A 66 11.68 0.44 8.44
CA GLU A 66 10.46 -0.18 8.95
C GLU A 66 9.98 -1.31 8.01
N LEU A 67 9.52 -2.43 8.58
CA LEU A 67 9.25 -3.66 7.85
C LEU A 67 7.94 -3.59 7.04
N HIS A 68 6.87 -3.03 7.60
CA HIS A 68 5.61 -2.85 6.89
C HIS A 68 5.76 -1.85 5.74
N ASP A 69 6.43 -0.72 5.97
CA ASP A 69 6.77 0.28 4.95
C ASP A 69 7.59 -0.33 3.81
N LYS A 70 8.54 -1.21 4.14
CA LYS A 70 9.29 -1.99 3.14
C LYS A 70 8.39 -2.87 2.29
N LEU A 71 7.39 -3.53 2.89
CA LEU A 71 6.46 -4.35 2.12
C LEU A 71 5.54 -3.50 1.24
N ILE A 72 5.13 -2.31 1.70
CA ILE A 72 4.35 -1.35 0.92
C ILE A 72 5.16 -0.86 -0.29
N ALA A 73 6.37 -0.32 -0.05
CA ALA A 73 7.27 0.14 -1.10
C ALA A 73 7.72 -1.01 -2.02
N GLY A 74 7.97 -2.20 -1.46
CA GLY A 74 8.31 -3.42 -2.18
C GLY A 74 7.21 -3.89 -3.11
N THR A 75 5.94 -3.70 -2.73
CA THR A 75 4.78 -3.97 -3.59
C THR A 75 4.76 -3.02 -4.79
N ALA A 76 4.89 -1.71 -4.55
CA ALA A 76 4.92 -0.70 -5.61
C ALA A 76 6.10 -0.93 -6.58
N ARG A 77 7.29 -1.20 -6.05
CA ARG A 77 8.49 -1.56 -6.82
C ARG A 77 8.28 -2.82 -7.65
N TYR A 78 7.73 -3.89 -7.07
CA TYR A 78 7.49 -5.15 -7.77
C TYR A 78 6.52 -4.99 -8.94
N LEU A 79 5.47 -4.18 -8.77
CA LEU A 79 4.50 -3.86 -9.81
C LEU A 79 5.00 -2.80 -10.80
N ASN A 80 6.14 -2.18 -10.53
CA ASN A 80 6.67 -1.04 -11.27
C ASN A 80 5.65 0.11 -11.40
N LEU A 81 5.04 0.48 -10.27
CA LEU A 81 4.04 1.54 -10.15
C LEU A 81 4.50 2.59 -9.14
N PRO A 82 4.08 3.87 -9.31
CA PRO A 82 4.36 4.90 -8.33
C PRO A 82 3.55 4.65 -7.03
N LEU A 83 4.15 4.96 -5.89
CA LEU A 83 3.54 4.86 -4.59
C LEU A 83 2.94 6.21 -4.15
N ILE A 84 1.70 6.19 -3.69
CA ILE A 84 1.05 7.34 -3.05
C ILE A 84 1.38 7.31 -1.56
N THR A 85 2.16 8.27 -1.07
CA THR A 85 2.49 8.36 0.36
C THR A 85 2.85 9.78 0.78
N ASN A 86 2.59 10.09 2.06
CA ASN A 86 3.10 11.29 2.73
C ASN A 86 4.27 10.98 3.67
N ASP A 87 4.71 9.72 3.76
CA ASP A 87 5.83 9.33 4.62
C ASP A 87 7.16 9.86 4.06
N HIS A 88 7.87 10.64 4.86
CA HIS A 88 9.11 11.29 4.44
C HIS A 88 10.27 10.32 4.19
N VAL A 89 10.29 9.17 4.88
CA VAL A 89 11.33 8.15 4.68
C VAL A 89 11.11 7.47 3.33
N ILE A 90 9.87 7.09 3.04
CA ILE A 90 9.53 6.45 1.76
C ILE A 90 9.72 7.43 0.59
N LEU A 91 9.32 8.70 0.75
CA LEU A 91 9.52 9.75 -0.26
C LEU A 91 10.99 10.00 -0.62
N GLN A 92 11.93 9.63 0.25
CA GLN A 92 13.38 9.75 0.03
C GLN A 92 14.01 8.47 -0.51
N SER A 93 13.24 7.38 -0.60
CA SER A 93 13.76 6.11 -1.08
C SER A 93 14.16 6.19 -2.55
N SER A 94 15.32 5.63 -2.87
CA SER A 94 15.84 5.49 -4.22
C SER A 94 15.25 4.30 -4.99
N PHE A 95 14.46 3.45 -4.32
CA PHE A 95 13.96 2.18 -4.87
C PHE A 95 12.54 2.27 -5.44
N VAL A 96 11.79 3.33 -5.13
CA VAL A 96 10.38 3.48 -5.51
C VAL A 96 10.07 4.91 -5.91
N GLU A 97 9.37 5.09 -7.03
CA GLU A 97 8.86 6.40 -7.42
C GLU A 97 7.64 6.74 -6.56
N CYS A 98 7.54 7.98 -6.09
CA CYS A 98 6.41 8.44 -5.29
C CYS A 98 5.67 9.59 -5.97
N ILE A 99 4.34 9.60 -5.83
CA ILE A 99 3.46 10.68 -6.28
C ILE A 99 2.65 11.21 -5.10
N LYS A 100 2.30 12.50 -5.16
CA LYS A 100 1.47 13.19 -4.18
C LYS A 100 0.12 13.55 -4.76
#